data_AF-A0A840BYG0-F1
#
_entry.id   AF-A0A840BYG0-F1
#
_cell.length_a   1.000
_cell.length_b   1.000
_cell.length_c   1.000
_cell.angle_alpha   90.00
_cell.angle_beta   90.00
_cell.angle_gamma   90.00
#
_symmetry.space_group_name_H-M   'P 1'
#
loop_
_entity.id
_entity.type
_entity.pdbx_description
1 polymer ?
#
loop_
_entity_poly.entity_id
_entity_poly.type
_entity_poly.pdbx_seq_one_letter_code
_entity_poly.pdbx_strand_id
1 'polypeptide(L)'
;MARRRKAWWLDLVALDPTPVGLDTWRPPMRRGDKHTPTAIERMKRAQRARWRREKLEQRRAAKERRRQRGKARTTRPVVTLEMKIAARLEPGRRYSQPEVIEATGLKRGSVVMRLKTMRERGLLERERNPAWRPHVYVKGLPISVQAKRAPEWLYRLTPAGEELHEAARLVI
;
A
#
# COMPACT_ATOMS: atom_id res chain seq x y z
N MET A 1 38.88 15.50 -51.23
CA MET A 1 38.05 16.52 -51.92
C MET A 1 36.89 15.83 -52.64
N ALA A 2 35.74 16.53 -52.70
CA ALA A 2 34.61 16.35 -53.61
C ALA A 2 33.72 15.07 -53.54
N ARG A 3 32.64 15.23 -52.75
CA ARG A 3 31.25 14.73 -52.90
C ARG A 3 30.87 14.03 -54.22
N ARG A 4 30.06 12.96 -54.10
CA ARG A 4 28.73 12.90 -54.74
C ARG A 4 27.80 11.84 -54.11
N ARG A 5 26.68 12.32 -53.57
CA ARG A 5 25.49 11.57 -53.16
C ARG A 5 24.83 10.88 -54.37
N LYS A 6 24.39 9.62 -54.23
CA LYS A 6 23.42 8.84 -55.04
C LYS A 6 23.37 7.44 -54.41
N ALA A 7 22.28 6.78 -54.03
CA ALA A 7 20.86 7.04 -54.07
C ALA A 7 20.24 6.21 -52.92
N TRP A 8 19.45 6.84 -52.06
CA TRP A 8 18.87 6.23 -50.84
C TRP A 8 17.39 5.90 -51.07
N TRP A 9 17.09 5.20 -52.18
CA TRP A 9 15.73 5.03 -52.71
C TRP A 9 15.40 3.62 -53.24
N LEU A 10 16.22 2.60 -52.99
CA LEU A 10 15.99 1.25 -53.55
C LEU A 10 15.67 0.14 -52.53
N ASP A 11 15.68 0.40 -51.23
CA ASP A 11 15.41 -0.64 -50.20
C ASP A 11 14.02 -0.54 -49.53
N LEU A 12 13.08 0.23 -50.09
CA LEU A 12 11.73 0.44 -49.51
C LEU A 12 10.58 -0.11 -50.36
N VAL A 13 10.82 -1.17 -51.15
CA VAL A 13 9.74 -1.82 -51.94
C VAL A 13 9.84 -3.34 -51.81
N ALA A 14 9.54 -3.85 -50.62
CA ALA A 14 9.19 -5.26 -50.38
C ALA A 14 8.35 -5.43 -49.10
N LEU A 15 7.44 -4.48 -48.84
CA LEU A 15 6.39 -4.64 -47.86
C LEU A 15 5.07 -4.43 -48.58
N ASP A 16 4.27 -5.50 -48.63
CA ASP A 16 2.91 -5.52 -49.16
C ASP A 16 2.16 -4.24 -48.79
N PRO A 17 1.59 -3.51 -49.77
CA PRO A 17 0.62 -2.49 -49.46
C PRO A 17 -0.64 -3.22 -48.99
N THR A 18 -0.76 -3.41 -47.68
CA THR A 18 -2.08 -3.60 -47.07
C THR A 18 -2.97 -2.45 -47.57
N PRO A 19 -4.15 -2.72 -48.16
CA PRO A 19 -5.03 -1.68 -48.68
C PRO A 19 -5.73 -0.99 -47.51
N VAL A 20 -4.98 -0.18 -46.77
CA VAL A 20 -5.51 0.70 -45.74
C VAL A 20 -5.78 2.04 -46.41
N GLY A 21 -7.00 2.25 -46.91
CA GLY A 21 -7.52 3.62 -47.04
C GLY A 21 -8.27 4.03 -48.31
N LEU A 22 -8.69 3.12 -49.20
CA LEU A 22 -9.48 3.50 -50.38
C LEU A 22 -10.99 3.14 -50.33
N ASP A 23 -11.48 2.65 -49.19
CA ASP A 23 -12.89 2.18 -49.05
C ASP A 23 -13.78 3.01 -48.11
N THR A 24 -13.29 4.16 -47.62
CA THR A 24 -14.05 4.98 -46.63
C THR A 24 -14.43 6.37 -47.07
N TRP A 25 -14.17 6.76 -48.32
CA TRP A 25 -14.76 7.98 -48.87
C TRP A 25 -16.19 7.67 -49.34
N ARG A 26 -17.19 8.02 -48.50
CA ARG A 26 -18.60 7.97 -48.88
C ARG A 26 -19.12 9.39 -49.13
N PRO A 27 -19.87 9.63 -50.22
CA PRO A 27 -20.33 10.96 -50.57
C PRO A 27 -21.19 11.57 -49.45
N PRO A 28 -21.14 12.90 -49.27
CA PRO A 28 -21.98 13.59 -48.30
C PRO A 28 -23.47 13.35 -48.61
N MET A 29 -24.29 13.18 -47.57
CA MET A 29 -25.73 12.95 -47.72
C MET A 29 -26.38 14.09 -48.51
N ARG A 30 -27.16 13.75 -49.54
CA ARG A 30 -27.94 14.73 -50.28
C ARG A 30 -29.12 15.23 -49.44
N ARG A 31 -29.61 16.44 -49.72
CA ARG A 31 -30.74 17.06 -49.03
C ARG A 31 -32.00 16.22 -49.30
N GLY A 32 -32.43 15.41 -48.33
CA GLY A 32 -33.60 14.51 -48.46
C GLY A 32 -33.36 13.09 -47.91
N ASP A 33 -32.10 12.63 -47.90
CA ASP A 33 -31.77 11.23 -47.55
C ASP A 33 -31.82 10.92 -46.05
N LYS A 34 -32.09 11.92 -45.21
CA LYS A 34 -32.02 11.87 -43.74
C LYS A 34 -33.00 10.87 -43.12
N HIS A 35 -34.07 10.54 -43.85
CA HIS A 35 -35.14 9.64 -43.42
C HIS A 35 -35.03 8.23 -44.06
N THR A 36 -34.00 7.97 -44.86
CA THR A 36 -33.80 6.63 -45.42
C THR A 36 -33.37 5.65 -44.31
N PRO A 37 -33.79 4.37 -44.37
CA PRO A 37 -33.40 3.36 -43.38
C PRO A 37 -31.88 3.28 -43.18
N THR A 38 -31.12 3.44 -44.27
CA THR A 38 -29.65 3.41 -44.25
C THR A 38 -29.04 4.65 -43.57
N ALA A 39 -29.65 5.82 -43.70
CA ALA A 39 -29.24 7.05 -43.01
C ALA A 39 -29.48 6.97 -41.50
N ILE A 40 -30.65 6.46 -41.10
CA ILE A 40 -31.03 6.24 -39.70
C ILE A 40 -30.06 5.24 -39.05
N GLU A 41 -29.71 4.15 -39.73
CA GLU A 41 -28.70 3.21 -39.22
C GLU A 41 -27.32 3.85 -39.05
N ARG A 42 -26.87 4.67 -40.01
CA ARG A 42 -25.58 5.39 -39.91
C ARG A 42 -25.56 6.32 -38.70
N MET A 43 -26.63 7.09 -38.48
CA MET A 43 -26.77 7.96 -37.32
C MET A 43 -26.76 7.15 -36.01
N LYS A 44 -27.51 6.05 -35.94
CA LYS A 44 -27.51 5.15 -34.77
C LYS A 44 -26.13 4.56 -34.51
N ARG A 45 -25.38 4.15 -35.54
CA ARG A 45 -24.00 3.65 -35.41
C ARG A 45 -23.05 4.74 -34.91
N ALA A 46 -23.16 5.96 -35.44
CA ALA A 46 -22.36 7.10 -34.98
C ALA A 46 -22.66 7.47 -33.52
N GLN A 47 -23.93 7.47 -33.10
CA GLN A 47 -24.33 7.68 -31.70
C GLN A 47 -23.78 6.60 -30.78
N ARG A 48 -23.89 5.32 -31.17
CA ARG A 48 -23.31 4.19 -30.40
C ARG A 48 -21.79 4.32 -30.28
N ALA A 49 -21.09 4.74 -31.35
CA ALA A 49 -19.65 4.95 -31.32
C ALA A 49 -19.25 6.10 -30.37
N ARG A 50 -19.99 7.21 -30.38
CA ARG A 50 -19.79 8.32 -29.43
C ARG A 50 -19.99 7.88 -27.99
N TRP A 51 -21.10 7.21 -27.69
CA TRP A 51 -21.39 6.69 -26.35
C TRP A 51 -20.32 5.72 -25.84
N ARG A 52 -19.81 4.83 -26.70
CA ARG A 52 -18.70 3.93 -26.34
C ARG A 52 -17.42 4.69 -26.01
N ARG A 53 -17.08 5.74 -26.79
CA ARG A 53 -15.91 6.58 -26.52
C ARG A 53 -16.03 7.30 -25.18
N GLU A 54 -17.18 7.91 -24.91
CA GLU A 54 -17.46 8.60 -23.65
C GLU A 54 -17.37 7.64 -22.45
N LYS A 55 -17.95 6.44 -22.54
CA LYS A 55 -17.80 5.42 -21.50
C LYS A 55 -16.36 4.97 -21.29
N LEU A 56 -15.58 4.86 -22.36
CA LEU A 56 -14.17 4.48 -22.26
C LEU A 56 -13.35 5.57 -21.57
N GLU A 57 -13.65 6.84 -21.85
CA GLU A 57 -13.04 8.01 -21.22
C GLU A 57 -13.39 8.10 -19.72
N GLN A 58 -14.67 7.89 -19.37
CA GLN A 58 -15.10 7.80 -17.97
C GLN A 58 -14.35 6.68 -17.21
N ARG A 59 -14.16 5.51 -17.84
CA ARG A 59 -13.40 4.40 -17.24
C ARG A 59 -11.92 4.75 -17.07
N ARG A 60 -11.30 5.46 -18.02
CA ARG A 60 -9.92 5.94 -17.91
C ARG A 60 -9.78 6.95 -16.76
N ALA A 61 -10.65 7.95 -16.70
CA ALA A 61 -10.67 8.95 -15.62
C ALA A 61 -10.88 8.30 -14.25
N ALA A 62 -11.77 7.31 -14.13
CA ALA A 62 -11.97 6.57 -12.87
C ALA A 62 -10.73 5.77 -12.46
N LYS A 63 -10.04 5.12 -13.42
CA LYS A 63 -8.80 4.38 -13.17
C LYS A 63 -7.67 5.32 -12.74
N GLU A 64 -7.59 6.50 -13.33
CA GLU A 64 -6.61 7.53 -12.98
C GLU A 64 -6.83 8.10 -11.57
N ARG A 65 -8.09 8.43 -11.22
CA ARG A 65 -8.46 8.81 -9.85
C ARG A 65 -8.08 7.74 -8.83
N ARG A 66 -8.26 6.46 -9.15
CA ARG A 66 -7.81 5.34 -8.28
C ARG A 66 -6.28 5.31 -8.14
N ARG A 67 -5.53 5.52 -9.21
CA ARG A 67 -4.05 5.58 -9.18
C ARG A 67 -3.56 6.75 -8.34
N GLN A 68 -4.15 7.93 -8.46
CA GLN A 68 -3.80 9.10 -7.66
C GLN A 68 -4.08 8.88 -6.17
N ARG A 69 -5.23 8.28 -5.82
CA ARG A 69 -5.54 7.89 -4.43
C ARG A 69 -4.54 6.87 -3.86
N GLY A 70 -4.08 5.93 -4.67
CA GLY A 70 -3.03 4.98 -4.28
C GLY A 70 -1.70 5.67 -3.97
N LYS A 71 -1.27 6.59 -4.83
CA LYS A 71 -0.01 7.35 -4.65
C LYS A 71 -0.03 8.26 -3.42
N ALA A 72 -1.16 8.92 -3.13
CA ALA A 72 -1.31 9.77 -1.95
C ALA A 72 -1.24 9.00 -0.62
N ARG A 73 -1.46 7.67 -0.64
CA ARG A 73 -1.37 6.81 0.55
C ARG A 73 0.07 6.36 0.83
N THR A 74 0.96 6.44 -0.15
CA THR A 74 2.35 5.98 -0.05
C THR A 74 3.32 7.07 0.45
N THR A 75 2.92 8.34 0.41
CA THR A 75 3.77 9.48 0.83
C THR A 75 3.77 9.76 2.33
N ARG A 76 2.87 9.15 3.11
CA ARG A 76 2.92 9.25 4.58
C ARG A 76 3.87 8.19 5.14
N PRO A 77 4.78 8.53 6.06
CA PRO A 77 5.61 7.53 6.73
C PRO A 77 4.70 6.48 7.36
N VAL A 78 4.93 5.21 7.02
CA VAL A 78 4.14 4.09 7.54
C VAL A 78 4.54 3.89 9.00
N VAL A 79 3.78 4.48 9.91
CA VAL A 79 3.96 4.26 11.35
C VAL A 79 3.65 2.79 11.65
N THR A 80 4.70 2.01 11.92
CA THR A 80 4.56 0.61 12.27
C THR A 80 4.12 0.45 13.73
N LEU A 81 3.57 -0.71 14.07
CA LEU A 81 3.26 -1.03 15.48
C LEU A 81 4.53 -1.06 16.35
N GLU A 82 5.68 -1.42 15.77
CA GLU A 82 6.97 -1.44 16.46
C GLU A 82 7.41 -0.02 16.83
N MET A 83 7.22 0.95 15.92
CA MET A 83 7.43 2.38 16.21
C MET A 83 6.48 2.89 17.29
N LYS A 84 5.19 2.50 17.25
CA LYS A 84 4.23 2.88 18.30
C LYS A 84 4.59 2.35 19.68
N ILE A 85 5.12 1.12 19.73
CA ILE A 85 5.62 0.53 20.98
C ILE A 85 6.88 1.28 21.41
N ALA A 86 7.89 1.36 20.54
CA ALA A 86 9.17 2.00 20.84
C ALA A 86 8.98 3.45 21.34
N ALA A 87 8.17 4.27 20.68
CA ALA A 87 7.88 5.66 21.07
C ALA A 87 7.35 5.82 22.50
N ARG A 88 6.73 4.77 23.07
CA ARG A 88 6.14 4.79 24.42
C ARG A 88 7.05 4.22 25.50
N LEU A 89 8.14 3.58 25.11
CA LEU A 89 9.11 3.02 26.06
C LEU A 89 10.26 4.01 26.25
N GLU A 90 10.54 4.39 27.49
CA GLU A 90 11.68 5.24 27.84
C GLU A 90 12.99 4.45 27.69
N PRO A 91 14.02 5.02 27.03
CA PRO A 91 15.37 4.45 27.00
C PRO A 91 15.88 4.10 28.40
N GLY A 92 16.58 2.98 28.53
CA GLY A 92 17.10 2.49 29.81
C GLY A 92 16.06 1.95 30.82
N ARG A 93 14.76 2.23 30.66
CA ARG A 93 13.71 1.71 31.56
C ARG A 93 13.28 0.29 31.18
N ARG A 94 12.94 -0.49 32.20
CA ARG A 94 12.38 -1.83 32.07
C ARG A 94 10.87 -1.78 32.16
N TYR A 95 10.20 -2.49 31.27
CA TYR A 95 8.75 -2.58 31.19
C TYR A 95 8.28 -4.02 31.20
N SER A 96 7.26 -4.29 31.98
CA SER A 96 6.50 -5.53 31.88
C SER A 96 5.52 -5.49 30.72
N GLN A 97 5.10 -6.66 30.24
CA GLN A 97 4.11 -6.72 29.17
C GLN A 97 2.80 -5.96 29.49
N PRO A 98 2.21 -6.04 30.70
CA PRO A 98 1.05 -5.23 31.06
C PRO A 98 1.31 -3.71 30.96
N GLU A 99 2.47 -3.23 31.43
CA GLU A 99 2.83 -1.82 31.33
C GLU A 99 2.99 -1.38 29.87
N VAL A 100 3.55 -2.22 29.00
CA VAL A 100 3.62 -1.93 27.55
C VAL A 100 2.21 -1.83 26.96
N ILE A 101 1.30 -2.72 27.34
CA ILE A 101 -0.10 -2.70 26.88
C ILE A 101 -0.78 -1.40 27.31
N GLU A 102 -0.60 -1.01 28.56
CA GLU A 102 -1.17 0.22 29.12
C GLU A 102 -0.58 1.47 28.45
N ALA A 103 0.75 1.55 28.35
CA ALA A 103 1.45 2.69 27.75
C ALA A 103 1.13 2.90 26.27
N THR A 104 0.84 1.82 25.53
CA THR A 104 0.56 1.88 24.10
C THR A 104 -0.93 1.91 23.76
N GLY A 105 -1.81 1.50 24.69
CA GLY A 105 -3.24 1.32 24.46
C GLY A 105 -3.57 0.23 23.41
N LEU A 106 -2.59 -0.62 23.06
CA LEU A 106 -2.76 -1.65 22.03
C LEU A 106 -3.37 -2.92 22.59
N LYS A 107 -4.06 -3.69 21.74
CA LYS A 107 -4.62 -4.99 22.11
C LYS A 107 -3.51 -5.94 22.58
N ARG A 108 -3.75 -6.66 23.68
CA ARG A 108 -2.80 -7.62 24.28
C ARG A 108 -2.15 -8.56 23.25
N GLY A 109 -2.95 -9.19 22.39
CA GLY A 109 -2.43 -10.12 21.38
C GLY A 109 -1.46 -9.47 20.39
N SER A 110 -1.73 -8.23 19.99
CA SER A 110 -0.86 -7.46 19.11
C SER A 110 0.47 -7.10 19.80
N VAL A 111 0.41 -6.70 21.07
CA VAL A 111 1.61 -6.38 21.85
C VAL A 111 2.48 -7.61 22.05
N VAL A 112 1.91 -8.75 22.45
CA VAL A 112 2.67 -10.00 22.66
C VAL A 112 3.42 -10.41 21.39
N MET A 113 2.73 -10.43 20.25
CA MET A 113 3.34 -10.78 18.98
C MET A 113 4.44 -9.80 18.58
N ARG A 114 4.27 -8.50 18.85
CA ARG A 114 5.27 -7.49 18.50
C ARG A 114 6.46 -7.45 19.45
N LEU A 115 6.27 -7.66 20.74
CA LEU A 115 7.39 -7.83 21.68
C LEU A 115 8.27 -9.02 21.27
N LYS A 116 7.67 -10.15 20.86
CA LYS A 116 8.41 -11.29 20.31
C LYS A 116 9.20 -10.90 19.05
N THR A 117 8.55 -10.24 18.10
CA THR A 117 9.18 -9.83 16.83
C THR A 117 10.32 -8.84 17.06
N MET A 118 10.11 -7.83 17.90
CA MET A 118 11.12 -6.82 18.22
C MET A 118 12.33 -7.45 18.93
N ARG A 119 12.11 -8.43 19.80
CA ARG A 119 13.20 -9.19 20.42
C ARG A 119 13.99 -10.01 19.40
N GLU A 120 13.32 -10.71 18.49
CA GLU A 120 13.97 -11.48 17.41
C GLU A 120 14.79 -10.57 16.47
N ARG A 121 14.38 -9.30 16.33
CA ARG A 121 15.10 -8.27 15.58
C ARG A 121 16.20 -7.56 16.38
N GLY A 122 16.41 -7.92 17.65
CA GLY A 122 17.42 -7.29 18.51
C GLY A 122 17.08 -5.87 18.96
N LEU A 123 15.82 -5.45 18.87
CA LEU A 123 15.36 -4.12 19.33
C LEU A 123 14.99 -4.11 20.82
N LEU A 124 14.74 -5.28 21.39
CA LEU A 124 14.40 -5.45 22.78
C LEU A 124 15.22 -6.57 23.40
N GLU A 125 15.70 -6.33 24.60
CA GLU A 125 16.20 -7.36 25.50
C GLU A 125 15.09 -7.81 26.44
N ARG A 126 15.11 -9.09 26.79
CA ARG A 126 14.19 -9.69 27.74
C ARG A 126 14.97 -10.27 28.92
N GLU A 127 14.66 -9.79 30.11
CA GLU A 127 15.28 -10.21 31.36
C GLU A 127 14.22 -10.83 32.28
N ARG A 128 14.61 -11.84 33.06
CA ARG A 128 13.72 -12.40 34.08
C ARG A 128 13.59 -11.39 35.22
N ASN A 129 12.37 -11.10 35.63
CA ASN A 129 12.13 -10.16 36.71
C ASN A 129 12.68 -10.72 38.04
N PRO A 130 13.64 -10.06 38.70
CA PRO A 130 14.20 -10.55 39.97
C PRO A 130 13.18 -10.55 41.11
N ALA A 131 12.16 -9.67 41.04
CA ALA A 131 11.05 -9.66 41.98
C ALA A 131 10.04 -10.80 41.73
N TRP A 132 10.13 -11.48 40.58
CA TRP A 132 9.26 -12.61 40.28
C TRP A 132 9.70 -13.85 41.04
N ARG A 133 8.83 -14.28 41.95
CA ARG A 133 8.99 -15.55 42.67
C ARG A 133 8.12 -16.62 42.02
N PRO A 134 8.70 -17.74 41.55
CA PRO A 134 7.92 -18.87 41.06
C PRO A 134 6.97 -19.37 42.16
N HIS A 135 5.82 -19.91 41.78
CA HIS A 135 4.79 -20.32 42.71
C HIS A 135 5.26 -21.46 43.63
N VAL A 136 5.17 -21.25 44.95
CA VAL A 136 4.71 -22.32 45.85
C VAL A 136 3.19 -22.25 45.80
N TYR A 137 2.55 -23.30 45.29
CA TYR A 137 1.09 -23.43 45.33
C TYR A 137 0.68 -23.62 46.79
N VAL A 138 0.20 -22.56 47.44
CA VAL A 138 -0.44 -22.70 48.74
C VAL A 138 -1.89 -23.14 48.48
N LYS A 139 -2.13 -24.44 48.67
CA LYS A 139 -3.44 -25.07 48.53
C LYS A 139 -4.44 -24.31 49.44
N GLY A 140 -5.52 -23.77 48.87
CA GLY A 140 -6.60 -23.11 49.62
C GLY A 140 -6.73 -21.58 49.47
N LEU A 141 -5.79 -20.88 48.82
CA LEU A 141 -5.97 -19.45 48.54
C LEU A 141 -6.82 -19.21 47.28
N PRO A 142 -7.75 -18.23 47.27
CA PRO A 142 -8.55 -17.89 46.10
C PRO A 142 -7.68 -17.40 44.94
N ILE A 143 -8.08 -17.74 43.71
CA ILE A 143 -7.38 -17.44 42.44
C ILE A 143 -7.08 -15.93 42.29
N SER A 144 -7.95 -15.07 42.82
CA SER A 144 -7.79 -13.60 42.81
C SER A 144 -6.56 -13.10 43.58
N VAL A 145 -6.18 -13.77 44.66
CA VAL A 145 -4.97 -13.45 45.46
C VAL A 145 -3.72 -13.99 44.77
N GLN A 146 -3.86 -15.08 44.00
CA GLN A 146 -2.77 -15.67 43.22
C GLN A 146 -2.39 -14.82 41.98
N ALA A 147 -3.33 -14.00 41.47
CA ALA A 147 -3.19 -13.23 40.23
C ALA A 147 -2.46 -11.88 40.37
N LYS A 148 -2.30 -11.32 41.59
CA LYS A 148 -1.59 -10.04 41.83
C LYS A 148 -0.07 -10.21 41.96
N ARG A 149 0.55 -11.09 41.17
CA ARG A 149 2.00 -11.29 41.22
C ARG A 149 2.73 -10.40 40.22
N ALA A 150 3.95 -10.03 40.58
CA ALA A 150 4.86 -9.37 39.67
C ALA A 150 5.00 -10.17 38.35
N PRO A 151 5.19 -9.51 37.21
CA PRO A 151 5.33 -10.17 35.92
C PRO A 151 6.64 -10.96 35.84
N GLU A 152 6.63 -12.10 35.14
CA GLU A 152 7.82 -12.97 35.00
C GLU A 152 8.95 -12.32 34.20
N TRP A 153 8.60 -11.58 33.15
CA TRP A 153 9.54 -11.02 32.18
C TRP A 153 9.45 -9.50 32.13
N LEU A 154 10.61 -8.85 32.06
CA LEU A 154 10.77 -7.44 31.79
C LEU A 154 11.47 -7.26 30.43
N TYR A 155 11.08 -6.19 29.74
CA TYR A 155 11.58 -5.82 28.43
C TYR A 155 12.29 -4.46 28.54
N ARG A 156 13.41 -4.32 27.85
CA ARG A 156 14.17 -3.07 27.76
C ARG A 156 14.57 -2.82 26.30
N LEU A 157 14.62 -1.56 25.88
CA LEU A 157 15.20 -1.18 24.59
C LEU A 157 16.71 -1.48 24.56
N THR A 158 17.17 -2.09 23.48
CA THR A 158 18.59 -2.14 23.12
C THR A 158 19.00 -0.81 22.48
N PRO A 159 20.31 -0.56 22.24
CA PRO A 159 20.73 0.62 21.47
C PRO A 159 20.01 0.76 20.12
N ALA A 160 19.81 -0.34 19.38
CA ALA A 160 19.03 -0.34 18.14
C ALA A 160 17.53 -0.03 18.37
N GLY A 161 16.97 -0.47 19.50
CA GLY A 161 15.62 -0.09 19.92
C GLY A 161 15.48 1.38 20.29
N GLU A 162 16.52 1.98 20.88
CA GLU A 162 16.57 3.40 21.23
C GLU A 162 16.66 4.29 19.98
N GLU A 163 17.42 3.88 18.95
CA GLU A 163 17.39 4.55 17.65
C GLU A 163 15.97 4.53 17.03
N LEU A 164 15.27 3.39 17.14
CA LEU A 164 13.89 3.29 16.68
C LEU A 164 12.94 4.15 17.52
N HIS A 165 13.18 4.29 18.83
CA HIS A 165 12.43 5.18 19.71
C HIS A 165 12.55 6.63 19.26
N GLU A 166 13.77 7.10 19.00
CA GLU A 166 14.02 8.46 18.53
C GLU A 166 13.42 8.70 17.13
N ALA A 167 13.58 7.75 16.21
CA ALA A 167 12.92 7.82 14.91
C ALA A 167 11.38 7.84 15.02
N ALA A 168 10.81 7.15 16.00
CA ALA A 168 9.38 7.12 16.22
C ALA A 168 8.85 8.40 16.87
N ARG A 169 9.61 9.02 17.78
CA ARG A 169 9.29 10.33 18.39
C ARG A 169 9.15 11.45 17.37
N LEU A 170 9.95 11.42 16.30
CA LEU A 170 9.89 12.43 15.24
C LEU A 170 8.65 12.31 14.34
N VAL A 171 7.94 11.19 14.41
CA VAL A 171 6.85 10.85 13.47
C VAL A 171 5.48 10.73 14.16
N ILE A 172 5.44 10.39 15.45
CA ILE A 172 4.22 10.13 16.25
C ILE A 172 3.98 11.26 17.23
#